data_AF-A0A536K3H0-F1
#
_entry.id   AF-A0A536K3H0-F1
#
_cell.length_a   1.000
_cell.length_b   1.000
_cell.length_c   1.000
_cell.angle_alpha   90.00
_cell.angle_beta   90.00
_cell.angle_gamma   90.00
#
_symmetry.space_group_name_H-M   'P 1'
#
loop_
_entity.id
_entity.type
_entity.pdbx_description
1 polymer ?
#
loop_
_entity_poly.entity_id
_entity_poly.type
_entity_poly.pdbx_seq_one_letter_code
_entity_poly.pdbx_strand_id
1 'polypeptide(L)'
;MVKFTTMVAALLVAAAGGISANLQGHQVGQVTPAAANRLVETQNSARWTELSIELSAQQVAVQAMADAREAEAARQAAAAAEQTRQDELAREQAAAAAAAAAKPVVAKPAAVPAAAPAAAPAPAPPAGSIQAIIVSACSPYGQATVDWCLRVAKCESGYNPNAYNPAGPYYGLFQFAMTTFKNTPYGNQNIYDAYYNAAAAAWKYSVSGGGAWGCK
;
A
#
# COMPACT_ATOMS: atom_id res chain seq x y z
N MET A 1 27.79 -5.09 3.42
CA MET A 1 28.55 -6.27 3.83
C MET A 1 27.59 -7.31 4.40
N VAL A 2 27.38 -8.45 3.74
CA VAL A 2 27.17 -9.77 4.37
C VAL A 2 27.71 -10.81 3.37
N LYS A 3 28.51 -11.77 3.82
CA LYS A 3 28.93 -12.94 3.03
C LYS A 3 28.03 -14.11 3.43
N PHE A 4 27.45 -14.81 2.46
CA PHE A 4 26.89 -16.14 2.70
C PHE A 4 27.65 -17.18 1.89
N THR A 5 28.60 -17.82 2.57
CA THR A 5 29.27 -19.03 2.11
C THR A 5 28.39 -20.21 2.50
N THR A 6 27.88 -20.96 1.53
CA THR A 6 27.14 -22.21 1.80
C THR A 6 27.91 -23.39 1.22
N MET A 7 28.67 -24.07 2.07
CA MET A 7 29.04 -25.46 1.83
C MET A 7 27.88 -26.38 2.24
N VAL A 8 27.76 -27.50 1.54
CA VAL A 8 27.58 -28.88 2.04
C VAL A 8 26.65 -29.64 1.10
N ALA A 9 27.22 -30.62 0.38
CA ALA A 9 26.51 -31.79 -0.12
C ALA A 9 27.55 -32.91 -0.40
N ALA A 10 27.90 -33.66 0.64
CA ALA A 10 28.62 -34.93 0.49
C ALA A 10 27.73 -36.03 1.03
N LEU A 11 27.11 -36.82 0.14
CA LEU A 11 26.31 -37.97 0.51
C LEU A 11 26.97 -39.24 -0.04
N LEU A 12 27.74 -39.91 0.81
CA LEU A 12 28.27 -41.25 0.56
C LEU A 12 27.21 -42.28 0.96
N VAL A 13 26.75 -43.09 0.00
CA VAL A 13 25.98 -44.30 0.28
C VAL A 13 26.70 -45.47 -0.38
N ALA A 14 27.32 -46.32 0.43
CA ALA A 14 27.92 -47.57 -0.02
C ALA A 14 26.92 -48.71 0.14
N ALA A 15 26.74 -49.51 -0.92
CA ALA A 15 26.01 -50.77 -0.86
C ALA A 15 26.77 -51.82 -1.69
N ALA A 16 27.45 -52.74 -1.01
CA ALA A 16 28.12 -53.87 -1.64
C ALA A 16 27.13 -55.03 -1.78
N GLY A 17 27.00 -55.58 -2.98
CA GLY A 17 26.18 -56.75 -3.27
C GLY A 17 26.85 -57.64 -4.30
N GLY A 18 27.59 -58.65 -3.84
CA GLY A 18 28.18 -59.67 -4.71
C GLY A 18 27.17 -60.77 -5.02
N ILE A 19 27.01 -61.11 -6.30
CA ILE A 19 26.24 -62.27 -6.75
C ILE A 19 27.19 -63.23 -7.46
N SER A 20 27.45 -64.39 -6.87
CA SER A 20 28.16 -65.48 -7.52
C SER A 20 27.19 -66.31 -8.35
N ALA A 21 27.42 -66.40 -9.66
CA ALA A 21 26.71 -67.31 -10.56
C ALA A 21 27.71 -68.24 -11.27
N ASN A 22 27.54 -69.54 -11.06
CA ASN A 22 28.33 -70.60 -11.69
C ASN A 22 27.73 -70.93 -13.07
N LEU A 23 28.55 -70.99 -14.13
CA LEU A 23 28.09 -71.45 -15.44
C LEU A 23 29.21 -72.14 -16.24
N GLN A 24 29.08 -73.44 -16.44
CA GLN A 24 29.94 -74.23 -17.32
C GLN A 24 29.69 -73.89 -18.80
N GLY A 25 30.77 -73.61 -19.53
CA GLY A 25 30.94 -74.00 -20.92
C GLY A 25 30.11 -73.28 -21.98
N HIS A 26 30.61 -72.15 -22.47
CA HIS A 26 30.70 -71.81 -23.91
C HIS A 26 31.89 -70.84 -24.09
N GLN A 27 32.60 -70.90 -25.21
CA GLN A 27 33.78 -70.05 -25.47
C GLN A 27 33.36 -68.61 -25.77
N VAL A 28 33.31 -67.77 -24.73
CA VAL A 28 33.20 -66.32 -24.84
C VAL A 28 34.56 -65.71 -24.48
N GLY A 29 35.07 -64.81 -25.30
CA GLY A 29 36.38 -64.19 -25.07
C GLY A 29 36.48 -63.57 -23.68
N GLN A 30 37.50 -63.96 -22.91
CA GLN A 30 37.63 -63.56 -21.51
C GLN A 30 37.86 -62.05 -21.38
N VAL A 31 36.80 -61.32 -21.04
CA VAL A 31 36.90 -59.93 -20.59
C VAL A 31 37.71 -59.94 -19.28
N THR A 32 38.87 -59.29 -19.28
CA THR A 32 39.72 -59.28 -18.07
C THR A 32 39.01 -58.52 -16.94
N PRO A 33 39.21 -58.88 -15.65
CA PRO A 33 38.55 -58.20 -14.54
C PRO A 33 38.76 -56.69 -14.52
N ALA A 34 39.94 -56.22 -14.96
CA ALA A 34 40.24 -54.80 -15.10
C ALA A 34 39.44 -54.11 -16.22
N ALA A 35 39.21 -54.77 -17.35
CA ALA A 35 38.37 -54.25 -18.43
C ALA A 35 36.89 -54.22 -18.02
N ALA A 36 36.40 -55.28 -17.35
CA ALA A 36 35.05 -55.32 -16.80
C ALA A 36 34.82 -54.21 -15.75
N ASN A 37 35.77 -54.02 -14.82
CA ASN A 37 35.65 -52.99 -13.78
C ASN A 37 35.66 -51.57 -14.37
N ARG A 38 36.53 -51.29 -15.36
CA ARG A 38 36.53 -50.01 -16.08
C ARG A 38 35.20 -49.75 -16.81
N LEU A 39 34.63 -50.78 -17.45
CA LEU A 39 33.32 -50.65 -18.12
C LEU A 39 32.21 -50.32 -17.12
N VAL A 40 32.17 -51.00 -15.97
CA VAL A 40 31.20 -50.70 -14.89
C VAL A 40 31.39 -49.28 -14.35
N GLU A 41 32.63 -48.83 -14.14
CA GLU A 41 32.92 -47.48 -13.66
C GLU A 41 32.49 -46.40 -14.67
N THR A 42 32.72 -46.60 -15.97
CA THR A 42 32.25 -45.69 -17.03
C THR A 42 30.73 -45.66 -17.18
N GLN A 43 30.05 -46.81 -17.03
CA GLN A 43 28.58 -46.85 -17.05
C GLN A 43 27.98 -46.18 -15.81
N ASN A 44 28.60 -46.37 -14.64
CA ASN A 44 28.13 -45.75 -13.41
C ASN A 44 28.32 -44.23 -13.45
N SER A 45 29.46 -43.71 -13.92
CA SER A 45 29.69 -42.27 -14.04
C SER A 45 28.77 -41.61 -15.09
N ALA A 46 28.52 -42.25 -16.23
CA ALA A 46 27.51 -41.79 -17.19
C ALA A 46 26.12 -41.69 -16.55
N ARG A 47 25.69 -42.75 -15.84
CA ARG A 47 24.40 -42.79 -15.12
C ARG A 47 24.29 -41.71 -14.05
N TRP A 48 25.36 -41.42 -13.30
CA TRP A 48 25.37 -40.34 -12.32
C TRP A 48 25.24 -38.95 -12.97
N THR A 49 25.85 -38.75 -14.14
CA THR A 49 25.71 -37.49 -14.90
C THR A 49 24.29 -37.32 -15.41
N GLU A 50 23.70 -38.35 -16.02
CA GLU A 50 22.30 -38.35 -16.47
C GLU A 50 21.33 -38.04 -15.32
N LEU A 51 21.43 -38.75 -14.20
CA LEU A 51 20.61 -38.53 -13.01
C LEU A 51 20.76 -37.11 -12.43
N SER A 52 21.96 -36.53 -12.49
CA SER A 52 22.21 -35.15 -12.03
C SER A 52 21.58 -34.10 -12.93
N ILE A 53 21.56 -34.35 -14.25
CA ILE A 53 20.89 -33.49 -15.23
C ILE A 53 19.37 -33.56 -15.01
N GLU A 54 18.80 -34.76 -14.87
CA GLU A 54 17.37 -34.96 -14.57
C GLU A 54 16.96 -34.27 -13.27
N LEU A 55 17.74 -34.43 -12.19
CA LEU A 55 17.45 -33.78 -10.91
C LEU A 55 17.53 -32.26 -11.01
N SER A 56 18.50 -31.72 -11.76
CA SER A 56 18.59 -30.27 -11.99
C SER A 56 17.40 -29.74 -12.81
N ALA A 57 16.92 -30.49 -13.80
CA ALA A 57 15.72 -30.14 -14.57
C ALA A 57 14.46 -30.19 -13.70
N GLN A 58 14.34 -31.18 -12.81
CA GLN A 58 13.24 -31.25 -11.84
C GLN A 58 13.27 -30.06 -10.86
N GLN A 59 14.44 -29.66 -10.37
CA GLN A 59 14.58 -28.49 -9.49
C GLN A 59 14.19 -27.18 -10.20
N VAL A 60 14.62 -26.98 -11.45
CA VAL A 60 14.22 -25.82 -12.26
C VAL A 60 12.71 -25.81 -12.52
N ALA A 61 12.09 -26.97 -12.79
CA ALA A 61 10.65 -27.08 -12.96
C ALA A 61 9.88 -26.72 -11.68
N VAL A 62 10.34 -27.17 -10.50
CA VAL A 62 9.74 -26.82 -9.20
C VAL A 62 9.88 -25.32 -8.91
N GLN A 63 11.05 -24.71 -9.19
CA GLN A 63 11.23 -23.27 -9.03
C GLN A 63 10.30 -22.48 -9.96
N ALA A 64 10.22 -22.83 -11.24
CA ALA A 64 9.32 -22.19 -12.19
C ALA A 64 7.83 -22.29 -11.78
N MET A 65 7.42 -23.38 -11.13
CA MET A 65 6.08 -23.50 -10.55
C MET A 65 5.86 -22.60 -9.32
N ALA A 66 6.89 -22.38 -8.50
CA ALA A 66 6.82 -21.43 -7.39
C ALA A 66 6.71 -19.99 -7.91
N ASP A 67 7.60 -19.59 -8.83
CA ASP A 67 7.61 -18.27 -9.47
C ASP A 67 6.26 -17.98 -10.16
N ALA A 68 5.69 -18.97 -10.84
CA ALA A 68 4.38 -18.86 -11.49
C ALA A 68 3.23 -18.63 -10.49
N ARG A 69 3.26 -19.30 -9.32
CA ARG A 69 2.28 -19.11 -8.23
C ARG A 69 2.43 -17.75 -7.57
N GLU A 70 3.65 -17.27 -7.35
CA GLU A 70 3.90 -15.92 -6.82
C GLU A 70 3.43 -14.85 -7.80
N ALA A 71 3.70 -15.02 -9.10
CA ALA A 71 3.19 -14.14 -10.14
C ALA A 71 1.66 -14.16 -10.25
N GLU A 72 1.01 -15.31 -10.01
CA GLU A 72 -0.45 -15.40 -9.95
C GLU A 72 -1.02 -14.74 -8.70
N ALA A 73 -0.45 -14.97 -7.53
CA ALA A 73 -0.82 -14.30 -6.29
C ALA A 73 -0.69 -12.77 -6.40
N ALA A 74 0.36 -12.28 -7.06
CA ALA A 74 0.54 -10.85 -7.36
C ALA A 74 -0.56 -10.30 -8.30
N ARG A 75 -0.94 -11.06 -9.34
CA ARG A 75 -2.08 -10.70 -10.22
C ARG A 75 -3.40 -10.67 -9.46
N GLN A 76 -3.66 -11.66 -8.60
CA GLN A 76 -4.86 -11.72 -7.77
C GLN A 76 -4.90 -10.58 -6.75
N ALA A 77 -3.78 -10.24 -6.11
CA ALA A 77 -3.68 -9.10 -5.19
C ALA A 77 -3.93 -7.76 -5.90
N ALA A 78 -3.40 -7.57 -7.11
CA ALA A 78 -3.68 -6.39 -7.93
C ALA A 78 -5.16 -6.29 -8.33
N ALA A 79 -5.79 -7.41 -8.69
CA ALA A 79 -7.22 -7.47 -8.98
C ALA A 79 -8.10 -7.17 -7.76
N ALA A 80 -7.74 -7.68 -6.57
CA ALA A 80 -8.44 -7.40 -5.32
C ALA A 80 -8.30 -5.92 -4.89
N ALA A 81 -7.12 -5.32 -5.11
CA ALA A 81 -6.92 -3.89 -4.90
C ALA A 81 -7.78 -3.05 -5.86
N GLU A 82 -7.90 -3.45 -7.13
CA GLU A 82 -8.80 -2.79 -8.08
C GLU A 82 -10.26 -2.93 -7.68
N GLN A 83 -10.70 -4.14 -7.29
CA GLN A 83 -12.06 -4.36 -6.82
C GLN A 83 -12.38 -3.50 -5.59
N THR A 84 -11.42 -3.33 -4.67
CA THR A 84 -11.58 -2.43 -3.51
C THR A 84 -11.82 -0.99 -3.95
N ARG A 85 -11.08 -0.48 -4.95
CA ARG A 85 -11.31 0.88 -5.50
C ARG A 85 -12.70 1.01 -6.12
N GLN A 86 -13.16 -0.02 -6.85
CA GLN A 86 -14.49 -0.01 -7.47
C GLN A 86 -15.61 -0.07 -6.42
N ASP A 87 -15.44 -0.84 -5.34
CA ASP A 87 -16.38 -0.91 -4.22
C ASP A 87 -16.45 0.42 -3.45
N GLU A 88 -15.33 1.12 -3.28
CA GLU A 88 -15.28 2.47 -2.70
C GLU A 88 -16.02 3.49 -3.58
N LEU A 89 -15.73 3.53 -4.88
CA LEU A 89 -16.44 4.38 -5.86
C LEU A 89 -17.95 4.08 -5.90
N ALA A 90 -18.34 2.81 -5.85
CA ALA A 90 -19.75 2.41 -5.82
C ALA A 90 -20.45 2.87 -4.54
N ARG A 91 -19.77 2.83 -3.38
CA ARG A 91 -20.29 3.37 -2.11
C ARG A 91 -20.43 4.88 -2.13
N GLU A 92 -19.46 5.60 -2.70
CA GLU A 92 -19.54 7.05 -2.89
C GLU A 92 -20.72 7.44 -3.79
N GLN A 93 -20.88 6.76 -4.93
CA GLN A 93 -22.00 6.98 -5.86
C GLN A 93 -23.36 6.65 -5.21
N ALA A 94 -23.46 5.55 -4.47
CA ALA A 94 -24.67 5.18 -3.73
C ALA A 94 -25.02 6.20 -2.63
N ALA A 95 -24.01 6.70 -1.90
CA ALA A 95 -24.19 7.75 -0.89
C ALA A 95 -24.64 9.07 -1.52
N ALA A 96 -24.07 9.46 -2.67
CA ALA A 96 -24.47 10.65 -3.42
C ALA A 96 -25.93 10.53 -3.94
N ALA A 97 -26.32 9.37 -4.47
CA ALA A 97 -27.68 9.10 -4.90
C ALA A 97 -28.69 9.12 -3.72
N ALA A 98 -28.31 8.56 -2.57
CA ALA A 98 -29.14 8.60 -1.35
C ALA A 98 -29.29 10.03 -0.80
N ALA A 99 -28.21 10.82 -0.81
CA ALA A 99 -28.25 12.23 -0.42
C ALA A 99 -29.15 13.06 -1.35
N ALA A 100 -29.11 12.82 -2.66
CA ALA A 100 -29.99 13.46 -3.63
C ALA A 100 -31.49 13.07 -3.46
N ALA A 101 -31.78 11.92 -2.86
CA ALA A 101 -33.14 11.45 -2.60
C ALA A 101 -33.74 11.92 -1.25
N ALA A 102 -32.92 12.44 -0.33
CA ALA A 102 -33.36 12.80 1.01
C ALA A 102 -33.98 14.22 1.08
N LYS A 103 -35.22 14.33 1.56
CA LYS A 103 -35.86 15.62 1.84
C LYS A 103 -35.37 16.21 3.17
N PRO A 104 -35.15 17.53 3.28
CA PRO A 104 -34.60 18.13 4.49
C PRO A 104 -35.63 18.14 5.65
N VAL A 105 -35.22 17.63 6.81
CA VAL A 105 -36.01 17.64 8.05
C VAL A 105 -35.35 18.62 9.02
N VAL A 106 -36.07 19.67 9.43
CA VAL A 106 -35.56 20.72 10.33
C VAL A 106 -35.85 20.36 11.79
N ALA A 107 -34.80 20.25 12.61
CA ALA A 107 -34.89 20.04 14.06
C ALA A 107 -34.54 21.32 14.84
N LYS A 108 -35.15 21.49 16.03
CA LYS A 108 -35.17 22.74 16.82
C LYS A 108 -34.06 22.77 17.91
N PRO A 109 -33.34 23.89 18.16
CA PRO A 109 -32.23 23.94 19.13
C PRO A 109 -32.63 24.34 20.57
N ALA A 110 -31.74 24.03 21.54
CA ALA A 110 -31.72 24.51 22.93
C ALA A 110 -30.34 25.12 23.30
N ALA A 111 -30.24 25.88 24.41
CA ALA A 111 -29.40 27.10 24.51
C ALA A 111 -29.03 27.45 25.99
N VAL A 112 -27.93 28.10 26.44
CA VAL A 112 -26.58 28.53 25.92
C VAL A 112 -25.60 28.56 27.15
N PRO A 113 -24.26 28.84 27.07
CA PRO A 113 -23.78 30.25 27.17
C PRO A 113 -22.43 30.66 26.49
N ALA A 114 -22.30 31.98 26.25
CA ALA A 114 -21.06 32.77 26.14
C ALA A 114 -20.13 32.68 24.88
N ALA A 115 -20.67 33.09 23.73
CA ALA A 115 -20.03 34.02 22.77
C ALA A 115 -18.59 33.76 22.25
N ALA A 116 -18.45 32.78 21.36
CA ALA A 116 -17.73 33.03 20.10
C ALA A 116 -18.70 33.68 19.08
N PRO A 117 -18.25 34.35 17.99
CA PRO A 117 -19.15 34.76 16.93
C PRO A 117 -19.80 33.51 16.32
N ALA A 118 -21.09 33.33 16.59
CA ALA A 118 -21.86 32.30 15.92
C ALA A 118 -21.86 32.63 14.43
N ALA A 119 -21.22 31.78 13.63
CA ALA A 119 -21.27 31.91 12.19
C ALA A 119 -22.74 31.89 11.76
N ALA A 120 -23.18 32.98 11.12
CA ALA A 120 -24.39 32.98 10.32
C ALA A 120 -24.34 31.78 9.33
N PRO A 121 -25.49 31.27 8.84
CA PRO A 121 -25.49 30.24 7.80
C PRO A 121 -24.53 30.67 6.69
N ALA A 122 -23.50 29.86 6.46
CA ALA A 122 -22.38 30.26 5.63
C ALA A 122 -22.91 30.67 4.24
N PRO A 123 -22.47 31.82 3.69
CA PRO A 123 -22.68 32.09 2.27
C PRO A 123 -22.18 30.88 1.46
N ALA A 124 -22.87 30.57 0.36
CA ALA A 124 -22.37 29.56 -0.58
C ALA A 124 -20.91 29.92 -0.94
N PRO A 125 -19.98 28.95 -0.95
CA PRO A 125 -18.56 29.23 -1.08
C PRO A 125 -18.30 30.06 -2.36
N PRO A 126 -17.55 31.17 -2.28
CA PRO A 126 -17.44 32.10 -3.39
C PRO A 126 -16.75 31.43 -4.58
N ALA A 127 -17.35 31.55 -5.76
CA ALA A 127 -16.71 31.14 -7.01
C ALA A 127 -15.50 32.05 -7.27
N GLY A 128 -14.29 31.50 -7.13
CA GLY A 128 -13.05 32.25 -7.22
C GLY A 128 -11.82 31.35 -7.10
N SER A 129 -10.63 31.96 -7.07
CA SER A 129 -9.40 31.22 -6.81
C SER A 129 -9.38 30.66 -5.38
N ILE A 130 -8.61 29.59 -5.14
CA ILE A 130 -8.45 29.02 -3.78
C ILE A 130 -7.99 30.09 -2.77
N GLN A 131 -7.14 31.02 -3.20
CA GLN A 131 -6.70 32.16 -2.38
C GLN A 131 -7.87 33.11 -2.04
N ALA A 132 -8.77 33.39 -2.98
CA ALA A 132 -9.96 34.20 -2.70
C ALA A 132 -10.92 33.49 -1.72
N ILE A 133 -11.07 32.16 -1.84
CA ILE A 133 -11.84 31.35 -0.89
C ILE A 133 -11.19 31.37 0.50
N ILE A 134 -9.86 31.22 0.59
CA ILE A 134 -9.11 31.34 1.85
C ILE A 134 -9.31 32.73 2.48
N VAL A 135 -9.18 33.81 1.70
CA VAL A 135 -9.43 35.17 2.19
C VAL A 135 -10.85 35.26 2.75
N SER A 136 -11.87 34.86 1.99
CA SER A 136 -13.27 34.91 2.42
C SER A 136 -13.55 34.10 3.70
N ALA A 137 -12.92 32.93 3.86
CA ALA A 137 -13.10 32.08 5.03
C ALA A 137 -12.34 32.57 6.27
N CYS A 138 -11.18 33.21 6.09
CA CYS A 138 -10.33 33.70 7.18
C CYS A 138 -10.61 35.18 7.56
N SER A 139 -11.21 35.99 6.69
CA SER A 139 -11.55 37.40 6.94
C SER A 139 -12.35 37.66 8.24
N PRO A 140 -13.32 36.82 8.66
CA PRO A 140 -14.03 37.01 9.93
C PRO A 140 -13.13 36.99 11.17
N TYR A 141 -11.90 36.47 11.06
CA TYR A 141 -10.90 36.38 12.12
C TYR A 141 -9.80 37.46 12.01
N GLY A 142 -9.97 38.44 11.13
CA GLY A 142 -9.08 39.59 10.95
C GLY A 142 -7.89 39.35 10.01
N GLN A 143 -7.27 40.45 9.57
CA GLN A 143 -6.25 40.42 8.50
C GLN A 143 -5.04 39.55 8.84
N ALA A 144 -4.56 39.56 10.10
CA ALA A 144 -3.45 38.71 10.53
C ALA A 144 -3.75 37.20 10.35
N THR A 145 -5.01 36.80 10.54
CA THR A 145 -5.45 35.42 10.29
C THR A 145 -5.53 35.13 8.78
N VAL A 146 -5.95 36.08 7.95
CA VAL A 146 -5.90 35.96 6.48
C VAL A 146 -4.47 35.76 5.97
N ASP A 147 -3.53 36.58 6.43
CA ASP A 147 -2.13 36.52 6.03
C ASP A 147 -1.45 35.21 6.49
N TRP A 148 -1.81 34.74 7.69
CA TRP A 148 -1.41 33.43 8.20
C TRP A 148 -2.02 32.29 7.36
N CYS A 149 -3.32 32.33 7.08
CA CYS A 149 -4.03 31.32 6.30
C CYS A 149 -3.43 31.14 4.91
N LEU A 150 -3.16 32.24 4.19
CA LEU A 150 -2.56 32.19 2.86
C LEU A 150 -1.15 31.58 2.88
N ARG A 151 -0.34 31.93 3.89
CA ARG A 151 1.02 31.39 4.05
C ARG A 151 1.01 29.89 4.38
N VAL A 152 0.18 29.47 5.32
CA VAL A 152 0.09 28.06 5.74
C VAL A 152 -0.50 27.20 4.63
N ALA A 153 -1.62 27.57 4.01
CA ALA A 153 -2.20 26.80 2.90
C ALA A 153 -1.23 26.63 1.70
N LYS A 154 -0.35 27.61 1.44
CA LYS A 154 0.69 27.47 0.42
C LYS A 154 1.72 26.40 0.81
N CYS A 155 2.08 26.32 2.08
CA CYS A 155 3.10 25.42 2.60
C CYS A 155 2.58 23.98 2.75
N GLU A 156 1.38 23.82 3.32
CA GLU A 156 0.78 22.53 3.64
C GLU A 156 0.31 21.75 2.39
N SER A 157 -0.29 22.43 1.42
CA SER A 157 -0.92 21.78 0.25
C SER A 157 -0.57 22.42 -1.09
N GLY A 158 0.23 23.49 -1.12
CA GLY A 158 0.47 24.26 -2.34
C GLY A 158 -0.73 25.08 -2.82
N TYR A 159 -1.78 25.21 -2.01
CA TYR A 159 -3.17 25.58 -2.34
C TYR A 159 -4.03 24.50 -3.01
N ASN A 160 -3.75 23.20 -2.79
CA ASN A 160 -4.59 22.11 -3.29
C ASN A 160 -5.63 21.69 -2.22
N PRO A 161 -6.94 21.95 -2.41
CA PRO A 161 -7.97 21.52 -1.46
C PRO A 161 -8.20 20.00 -1.44
N ASN A 162 -7.75 19.28 -2.47
CA ASN A 162 -7.81 17.82 -2.58
C ASN A 162 -6.47 17.14 -2.19
N ALA A 163 -5.60 17.84 -1.46
CA ALA A 163 -4.37 17.24 -0.95
C ALA A 163 -4.68 16.11 0.05
N TYR A 164 -3.91 15.03 -0.02
CA TYR A 164 -3.98 13.94 0.94
C TYR A 164 -2.58 13.36 1.16
N ASN A 165 -2.18 13.19 2.42
CA ASN A 165 -0.93 12.52 2.78
C ASN A 165 -1.22 11.27 3.64
N PRO A 166 -1.04 10.05 3.10
CA PRO A 166 -1.34 8.81 3.80
C PRO A 166 -0.34 8.47 4.92
N ALA A 167 0.83 9.11 4.99
CA ALA A 167 1.85 8.83 6.00
C ALA A 167 1.50 9.38 7.40
N GLY A 168 0.50 10.26 7.50
CA GLY A 168 0.06 10.90 8.75
C GLY A 168 -1.42 11.31 8.73
N PRO A 169 -2.30 10.50 8.08
CA PRO A 169 -3.57 10.89 7.44
C PRO A 169 -3.96 12.37 7.57
N TYR A 170 -3.35 13.19 6.72
CA TYR A 170 -3.60 14.63 6.63
C TYR A 170 -4.41 14.96 5.39
N TYR A 171 -5.42 15.84 5.54
CA TYR A 171 -6.47 16.08 4.57
C TYR A 171 -6.63 17.56 4.21
N GLY A 172 -6.67 17.80 2.91
CA GLY A 172 -7.08 19.03 2.27
C GLY A 172 -6.17 20.22 2.49
N LEU A 173 -6.74 21.41 2.28
CA LEU A 173 -6.03 22.67 2.09
C LEU A 173 -5.02 23.03 3.21
N PHE A 174 -5.35 22.72 4.46
CA PHE A 174 -4.55 22.94 5.68
C PHE A 174 -4.03 21.65 6.33
N GLN A 175 -4.05 20.52 5.59
CA GLN A 175 -3.50 19.23 6.03
C GLN A 175 -4.00 18.80 7.42
N PHE A 176 -5.31 18.89 7.64
CA PHE A 176 -5.91 18.51 8.90
C PHE A 176 -5.85 17.01 9.14
N ALA A 177 -5.56 16.56 10.36
CA ALA A 177 -5.96 15.23 10.79
C ALA A 177 -7.50 15.16 10.92
N MET A 178 -8.13 14.09 10.43
CA MET A 178 -9.60 13.94 10.41
C MET A 178 -10.27 14.16 11.78
N THR A 179 -9.66 13.64 12.85
CA THR A 179 -10.14 13.83 14.24
C THR A 179 -10.09 15.29 14.69
N THR A 180 -9.08 16.05 14.23
CA THR A 180 -8.96 17.48 14.55
C THR A 180 -10.00 18.29 13.80
N PHE A 181 -10.24 18.00 12.51
CA PHE A 181 -11.27 18.68 11.72
C PHE A 181 -12.68 18.45 12.30
N LYS A 182 -12.99 17.20 12.69
CA LYS A 182 -14.27 16.82 13.33
C LYS A 182 -14.54 17.56 14.64
N ASN A 183 -13.49 18.01 15.34
CA ASN A 183 -13.59 18.79 16.58
C ASN A 183 -13.70 20.32 16.34
N THR A 184 -13.85 20.77 15.09
CA THR A 184 -14.15 22.17 14.75
C THR A 184 -15.66 22.38 14.53
N PRO A 185 -16.18 23.63 14.55
CA PRO A 185 -17.56 23.93 14.17
C PRO A 185 -17.96 23.47 12.76
N TYR A 186 -16.99 23.15 11.90
CA TYR A 186 -17.17 22.68 10.53
C TYR A 186 -16.99 21.16 10.40
N GLY A 187 -16.84 20.42 11.50
CA GLY A 187 -16.51 18.99 11.52
C GLY A 187 -17.50 18.05 10.83
N ASN A 188 -18.72 18.52 10.54
CA ASN A 188 -19.76 17.81 9.78
C ASN A 188 -19.77 18.16 8.28
N GLN A 189 -18.86 19.02 7.83
CA GLN A 189 -18.75 19.46 6.43
C GLN A 189 -17.74 18.59 5.66
N ASN A 190 -17.67 18.77 4.34
CA ASN A 190 -16.63 18.13 3.53
C ASN A 190 -15.24 18.71 3.89
N ILE A 191 -14.31 17.86 4.33
CA ILE A 191 -12.93 18.25 4.65
C ILE A 191 -12.13 18.70 3.43
N TYR A 192 -12.52 18.30 2.22
CA TYR A 192 -11.90 18.73 0.97
C TYR A 192 -12.55 19.98 0.36
N ASP A 193 -13.62 20.51 0.96
CA ASP A 193 -14.15 21.81 0.57
C ASP A 193 -13.18 22.91 1.03
N ALA A 194 -12.70 23.72 0.09
CA ALA A 194 -11.70 24.75 0.33
C ALA A 194 -12.16 25.80 1.37
N TYR A 195 -13.45 26.14 1.39
CA TYR A 195 -14.00 27.11 2.32
C TYR A 195 -14.09 26.51 3.72
N TYR A 196 -14.64 25.30 3.87
CA TYR A 196 -14.77 24.67 5.19
C TYR A 196 -13.43 24.24 5.80
N ASN A 197 -12.47 23.79 4.98
CA ASN A 197 -11.11 23.50 5.44
C ASN A 197 -10.40 24.79 5.91
N ALA A 198 -10.52 25.90 5.16
CA ALA A 198 -9.96 27.20 5.57
C ALA A 198 -10.66 27.79 6.82
N ALA A 199 -11.99 27.71 6.90
CA ALA A 199 -12.74 28.20 8.06
C ALA A 199 -12.43 27.40 9.33
N ALA A 200 -12.24 26.08 9.21
CA ALA A 200 -11.75 25.23 10.29
C ALA A 200 -10.33 25.62 10.76
N ALA A 201 -9.43 25.95 9.84
CA ALA A 201 -8.09 26.44 10.16
C ALA A 201 -8.12 27.80 10.86
N ALA A 202 -8.89 28.75 10.35
CA ALA A 202 -9.04 30.08 10.93
C ALA A 202 -9.67 30.03 12.34
N TRP A 203 -10.72 29.23 12.52
CA TRP A 203 -11.28 28.96 13.85
C TRP A 203 -10.23 28.38 14.79
N LYS A 204 -9.54 27.31 14.38
CA LYS A 204 -8.53 26.65 15.22
C LYS A 204 -7.36 27.59 15.57
N TYR A 205 -6.95 28.44 14.63
CA TYR A 205 -5.96 29.49 14.85
C TYR A 205 -6.45 30.53 15.87
N SER A 206 -7.70 31.01 15.78
CA SER A 206 -8.23 31.97 16.75
C SER A 206 -8.33 31.43 18.19
N VAL A 207 -8.56 30.12 18.38
CA VAL A 207 -8.68 29.52 19.73
C VAL A 207 -7.36 28.98 20.30
N SER A 208 -6.38 28.61 19.45
CA SER A 208 -5.16 27.92 19.89
C SER A 208 -3.86 28.39 19.23
N GLY A 209 -3.91 29.43 18.38
CA GLY A 209 -2.80 29.93 17.60
C GLY A 209 -2.32 28.96 16.50
N GLY A 210 -1.27 29.36 15.79
CA GLY A 210 -0.67 28.57 14.69
C GLY A 210 0.22 27.42 15.14
N GLY A 211 0.33 27.13 16.44
CA GLY A 211 1.31 26.17 16.99
C GLY A 211 1.14 24.72 16.55
N ALA A 212 -0.01 24.35 16.00
CA ALA A 212 -0.29 23.02 15.46
C ALA A 212 0.23 22.80 14.03
N TRP A 213 0.68 23.85 13.34
CA TRP A 213 1.24 23.79 11.99
C TRP A 213 2.76 23.97 12.03
N GLY A 214 3.49 23.16 11.25
CA GLY A 214 4.95 23.24 11.16
C GLY A 214 5.42 24.49 10.41
N CYS A 215 4.63 24.92 9.42
CA CYS A 215 4.86 26.13 8.65
C CYS A 215 4.44 27.38 9.44
N LYS A 216 5.33 28.38 9.54
CA LYS A 216 5.11 29.61 10.33
C LYS A 216 5.29 30.88 9.51
#